data_AF-A0A4P2QFY5-F1
#
_entry.id   AF-A0A4P2QFY5-F1
#
_cell.length_a   1.000
_cell.length_b   1.000
_cell.length_c   1.000
_cell.angle_alpha   90.00
_cell.angle_beta   90.00
_cell.angle_gamma   90.00
#
_symmetry.space_group_name_H-M   'P 1'
#
loop_
_entity.id
_entity.type
_entity.pdbx_description
1 polymer ?
#
loop_
_entity_poly.entity_id
_entity_poly.type
_entity_poly.pdbx_seq_one_letter_code
_entity_poly.pdbx_strand_id
1 'polypeptide(L)'
;MHDEGLLLIGHGSRDAASNAEFEALVADYGASRPGVVVQHGYIELATPYLADALAALAARVSRVAVVPLFLFAAGHVKNDIPLALEQARAAHPGVRFSAARHLGVHPALAEVAFERAASALPDDPAARARTALVVVGRGSSDPDANGDFCKMTRLIGEGRGLLLVEPTFIGVTRPSVEETLERVARQRPERVVVLPYFLFAGRLMTKLAEQVDRFASTYPWIRASLAPHLGRSSALSGLIDERARQALAGESPLPCDTCMYRTAMPGLAREVGGLKAMLYSVRHTLTHTQASNHPHAHRPLRKHVLVCGNADCVDRGSLALLESLRRRVKQAGQQQQIRVTRTSCMGRCGEGPTVAVYPDGVWYRGVREEDAKDLVEEHLLGDRLVARIVDDIMQ
;
A
#
# COMPACT_ATOMS: atom_id res chain seq x y z
N MET A 1 42.52 19.04 5.67
CA MET A 1 41.17 19.53 5.30
C MET A 1 40.35 18.30 4.99
N HIS A 2 39.18 18.15 5.62
CA HIS A 2 38.25 17.09 5.21
C HIS A 2 37.63 17.52 3.88
N ASP A 3 37.60 16.61 2.90
CA ASP A 3 37.01 16.92 1.58
C ASP A 3 35.47 16.89 1.63
N GLU A 4 34.92 16.11 2.58
CA GLU A 4 33.49 15.83 2.70
C GLU A 4 32.91 16.25 4.07
N GLY A 5 31.73 16.85 4.04
CA GLY A 5 30.92 17.17 5.21
C GLY A 5 29.49 16.65 5.08
N LEU A 6 28.90 16.24 6.21
CA LEU A 6 27.52 15.81 6.31
C LEU A 6 26.73 16.80 7.15
N LEU A 7 25.59 17.23 6.62
CA LEU A 7 24.64 18.07 7.32
C LEU A 7 23.38 17.27 7.63
N LEU A 8 23.22 16.83 8.88
CA LEU A 8 22.00 16.15 9.32
C LEU A 8 20.92 17.19 9.63
N ILE A 9 19.78 17.12 8.93
CA ILE A 9 18.72 18.12 9.08
C ILE A 9 17.53 17.56 9.83
N GLY A 10 17.20 18.19 10.96
CA GLY A 10 15.96 17.99 11.67
C GLY A 10 14.92 19.05 11.31
N HIS A 11 13.66 18.79 11.64
CA HIS A 11 12.62 19.82 11.57
C HIS A 11 12.89 20.93 12.61
N GLY A 12 13.28 20.53 13.82
CA GLY A 12 13.42 21.37 15.00
C GLY A 12 12.14 21.39 15.84
N SER A 13 12.30 21.53 17.15
CA SER A 13 11.21 21.48 18.12
C SER A 13 11.30 22.63 19.11
N ARG A 14 10.13 23.06 19.63
CA ARG A 14 10.08 23.96 20.80
C ARG A 14 10.39 23.24 22.11
N ASP A 15 10.43 21.91 22.07
CA ASP A 15 10.78 21.08 23.21
C ASP A 15 12.29 20.81 23.22
N ALA A 16 12.97 21.40 24.21
CA ALA A 16 14.42 21.30 24.35
C ALA A 16 14.90 19.85 24.52
N ALA A 17 14.10 18.97 25.15
CA ALA A 17 14.46 17.57 25.32
C ALA A 17 14.49 16.83 23.97
N SER A 18 13.57 17.19 23.06
CA SER A 18 13.50 16.62 21.71
C SER A 18 14.73 17.03 20.87
N ASN A 19 15.13 18.31 20.94
CA ASN A 19 16.33 18.81 20.26
C ASN A 19 17.59 18.16 20.83
N ALA A 20 17.70 18.04 22.16
CA ALA A 20 18.83 17.38 22.81
C ALA A 20 19.00 15.92 22.39
N GLU A 21 17.91 15.17 22.20
CA GLU A 21 17.99 13.79 21.70
C GLU A 21 18.52 13.72 20.26
N PHE A 22 18.10 14.65 19.39
CA PHE A 22 18.63 14.76 18.03
C PHE A 22 20.11 15.16 18.01
N GLU A 23 20.51 16.15 18.80
CA GLU A 23 21.90 16.59 18.92
C GLU A 23 22.80 15.48 19.47
N ALA A 24 22.32 14.71 20.45
CA ALA A 24 23.03 13.53 20.96
C ALA A 24 23.21 12.45 19.87
N LEU A 25 22.19 12.22 19.04
CA LEU A 25 22.32 11.32 17.89
C LEU A 25 23.38 11.81 16.89
N VAL A 26 23.40 13.12 16.59
CA VAL A 26 24.39 13.71 15.69
C VAL A 26 25.80 13.59 16.27
N ALA A 27 25.97 13.85 17.57
CA ALA A 27 27.26 13.75 18.25
C ALA A 27 27.80 12.31 18.21
N ASP A 28 26.98 11.32 18.57
CA ASP A 28 27.37 9.90 18.55
C ASP A 28 27.67 9.42 17.11
N TYR A 29 26.87 9.87 16.14
CA TYR A 29 27.09 9.56 14.73
C TYR A 29 28.39 10.18 14.19
N GLY A 30 28.70 11.42 14.58
CA GLY A 30 29.96 12.09 14.24
C GLY A 30 31.18 11.44 14.89
N ALA A 31 31.08 11.07 16.17
CA ALA A 31 32.17 10.42 16.92
C ALA A 31 32.60 9.08 16.29
N SER A 32 31.67 8.36 15.65
CA SER A 32 31.95 7.12 14.93
C SER A 32 32.52 7.31 13.52
N ARG A 33 32.68 8.57 13.05
CA ARG A 33 33.17 8.91 11.70
C ARG A 33 34.22 10.04 11.76
N PRO A 34 35.41 9.81 12.34
CA PRO A 34 36.42 10.85 12.54
C PRO A 34 36.97 11.47 11.23
N GLY A 35 36.74 10.83 10.08
CA GLY A 35 37.14 11.32 8.76
C GLY A 35 36.16 12.30 8.09
N VAL A 36 34.98 12.53 8.67
CA VAL A 36 33.89 13.29 8.06
C VAL A 36 33.44 14.42 8.98
N VAL A 37 33.29 15.64 8.45
CA VAL A 37 32.75 16.76 9.24
C VAL A 37 31.24 16.61 9.34
N VAL A 38 30.75 16.11 10.47
CA VAL A 38 29.31 15.99 10.72
C VAL A 38 28.82 17.22 11.50
N GLN A 39 27.79 17.88 10.99
CA GLN A 39 27.07 18.94 11.68
C GLN A 39 25.56 18.69 11.59
N HIS A 40 24.80 19.41 12.41
CA HIS A 40 23.34 19.42 12.31
C HIS A 40 22.83 20.80 11.92
N GLY A 41 21.59 20.84 11.48
CA GLY A 41 20.81 22.07 11.31
C GLY A 41 19.33 21.77 11.40
N TYR A 42 18.54 22.84 11.50
CA TYR A 42 17.10 22.77 11.62
C TYR A 42 16.42 23.57 10.51
N ILE A 43 15.28 23.09 10.04
CA ILE A 43 14.44 23.87 9.13
C ILE A 43 13.78 25.04 9.88
N GLU A 44 13.29 24.79 11.08
CA GLU A 44 12.58 25.78 11.89
C GLU A 44 12.71 25.50 13.40
N LEU A 45 12.21 26.44 14.22
CA LEU A 45 12.01 26.30 15.68
C LEU A 45 13.26 26.14 16.57
N ALA A 46 14.39 25.73 16.02
CA ALA A 46 15.66 25.57 16.71
C ALA A 46 16.83 26.05 15.83
N THR A 47 17.97 26.33 16.44
CA THR A 47 19.19 26.78 15.77
C THR A 47 20.29 25.74 15.94
N PRO A 48 21.24 25.62 14.99
CA PRO A 48 21.45 26.48 13.82
C PRO A 48 20.44 26.23 12.70
N TYR A 49 20.01 27.31 12.02
CA TYR A 49 19.12 27.18 10.86
C TYR A 49 19.85 26.57 9.66
N LEU A 50 19.10 25.92 8.78
CA LEU A 50 19.62 25.23 7.59
C LEU A 50 20.61 26.10 6.79
N ALA A 51 20.27 27.36 6.53
CA ALA A 51 21.13 28.27 5.75
C ALA A 51 22.47 28.55 6.47
N ASP A 52 22.43 28.82 7.78
CA ASP A 52 23.63 29.08 8.58
C ASP A 52 24.52 27.85 8.68
N ALA A 53 23.92 26.67 8.86
CA ALA A 53 24.64 25.40 8.95
C ALA A 53 25.29 25.02 7.59
N LEU A 54 24.62 25.30 6.47
CA LEU A 54 25.20 25.14 5.13
C LEU A 54 26.42 26.05 4.92
N ALA A 55 26.31 27.33 5.27
CA ALA A 55 27.42 28.28 5.16
C ALA A 55 28.60 27.89 6.06
N ALA A 56 28.33 27.42 7.29
CA ALA A 56 29.35 26.96 8.22
C ALA A 56 30.12 25.73 7.71
N LEU A 57 29.43 24.77 7.07
CA LEU A 57 30.09 23.64 6.41
C LEU A 57 30.86 24.07 5.17
N ALA A 58 30.30 24.94 4.33
CA ALA A 58 30.93 25.42 3.11
C ALA A 58 32.28 26.11 3.36
N ALA A 59 32.50 26.67 4.54
CA ALA A 59 33.79 27.25 4.95
C ALA A 59 34.88 26.20 5.28
N ARG A 60 34.52 24.91 5.40
CA ARG A 60 35.40 23.86 5.94
C ARG A 60 35.67 22.69 4.97
N VAL A 61 34.77 22.45 4.02
CA VAL A 61 34.79 21.29 3.12
C VAL A 61 34.41 21.69 1.69
N SER A 62 34.81 20.89 0.70
CA SER A 62 34.52 21.14 -0.72
C SER A 62 33.24 20.42 -1.19
N ARG A 63 32.80 19.39 -0.46
CA ARG A 63 31.60 18.59 -0.77
C ARG A 63 30.72 18.46 0.47
N VAL A 64 29.45 18.83 0.34
CA VAL A 64 28.45 18.75 1.42
C VAL A 64 27.29 17.87 0.98
N ALA A 65 26.98 16.84 1.78
CA ALA A 65 25.73 16.10 1.64
C ALA A 65 24.75 16.46 2.77
N VAL A 66 23.59 16.97 2.38
CA VAL A 66 22.48 17.27 3.29
C VAL A 66 21.63 16.01 3.45
N VAL A 67 21.51 15.49 4.67
CA VAL A 67 20.74 14.28 4.96
C VAL A 67 19.52 14.66 5.81
N PRO A 68 18.31 14.71 5.20
CA PRO A 68 17.10 15.03 5.94
C PRO A 68 16.70 13.86 6.85
N LEU A 69 16.73 14.04 8.16
CA LEU A 69 16.21 13.06 9.14
C LEU A 69 14.70 13.19 9.29
N PHE A 70 13.99 13.07 8.16
CA PHE A 70 12.54 13.07 8.08
C PHE A 70 12.07 11.66 7.73
N LEU A 71 11.09 11.15 8.47
CA LEU A 71 10.52 9.83 8.21
C LEU A 71 9.82 9.78 6.85
N PHE A 72 9.13 10.86 6.46
CA PHE A 72 8.43 10.99 5.18
C PHE A 72 8.60 12.41 4.62
N ALA A 73 8.55 12.54 3.29
CA ALA A 73 8.67 13.84 2.63
C ALA A 73 7.34 14.59 2.56
N ALA A 74 7.37 15.85 3.00
CA ALA A 74 6.32 16.85 2.79
C ALA A 74 6.98 18.17 2.38
N GLY A 75 6.30 19.31 2.57
CA GLY A 75 6.77 20.65 2.16
C GLY A 75 8.25 20.94 2.49
N HIS A 76 8.73 20.64 3.70
CA HIS A 76 10.13 20.88 4.07
C HIS A 76 11.15 20.14 3.21
N VAL A 77 10.88 18.87 2.90
CA VAL A 77 11.77 18.06 2.06
C VAL A 77 11.58 18.37 0.58
N LYS A 78 10.33 18.61 0.16
CA LYS A 78 9.97 18.82 -1.25
C LYS A 78 10.27 20.24 -1.76
N ASN A 79 10.30 21.25 -0.87
CA ASN A 79 10.46 22.66 -1.23
C ASN A 79 11.61 23.35 -0.47
N ASP A 80 11.58 23.35 0.86
CA ASP A 80 12.46 24.22 1.66
C ASP A 80 13.95 23.84 1.54
N ILE A 81 14.25 22.54 1.61
CA ILE A 81 15.63 22.04 1.43
C ILE A 81 16.16 22.32 0.02
N PRO A 82 15.45 21.99 -1.08
CA PRO A 82 15.85 22.39 -2.42
C PRO A 82 16.13 23.89 -2.56
N LEU A 83 15.25 24.76 -2.04
CA LEU A 83 15.41 26.21 -2.13
C LEU A 83 16.67 26.69 -1.37
N ALA A 84 16.90 26.20 -0.16
CA ALA A 84 18.09 26.53 0.61
C ALA A 84 19.38 26.04 -0.08
N LEU A 85 19.33 24.89 -0.74
CA LEU A 85 20.46 24.36 -1.51
C LEU A 85 20.77 25.19 -2.75
N GLU A 86 19.75 25.68 -3.47
CA GLU A 86 19.95 26.61 -4.58
C GLU A 86 20.65 27.90 -4.13
N GLN A 87 20.21 28.47 -3.00
CA GLN A 87 20.84 29.65 -2.41
C GLN A 87 22.29 29.36 -1.99
N ALA A 88 22.54 28.23 -1.34
CA ALA A 88 23.89 27.85 -0.91
C ALA A 88 24.84 27.63 -2.10
N ARG A 89 24.35 27.04 -3.21
CA ARG A 89 25.13 26.87 -4.45
C ARG A 89 25.48 28.22 -5.08
N ALA A 90 24.56 29.18 -5.06
CA ALA A 90 24.83 30.53 -5.56
C ALA A 90 25.85 31.28 -4.69
N ALA A 91 25.76 31.14 -3.37
CA ALA A 91 26.67 31.80 -2.42
C ALA A 91 28.07 31.16 -2.37
N HIS A 92 28.18 29.85 -2.63
CA HIS A 92 29.42 29.09 -2.49
C HIS A 92 29.72 28.25 -3.75
N PRO A 93 30.08 28.87 -4.90
CA PRO A 93 30.25 28.16 -6.17
C PRO A 93 31.40 27.15 -6.18
N GLY A 94 32.36 27.26 -5.26
CA GLY A 94 33.46 26.31 -5.07
C GLY A 94 33.09 25.05 -4.28
N VAL A 95 31.86 24.96 -3.75
CA VAL A 95 31.40 23.85 -2.91
C VAL A 95 30.29 23.08 -3.62
N ARG A 96 30.43 21.75 -3.68
CA ARG A 96 29.40 20.88 -4.24
C ARG A 96 28.40 20.48 -3.16
N PHE A 97 27.14 20.89 -3.32
CA PHE A 97 26.04 20.50 -2.44
C PHE A 97 25.13 19.44 -3.06
N SER A 98 24.98 18.32 -2.37
CA SER A 98 24.04 17.24 -2.71
C SER A 98 22.95 17.12 -1.64
N ALA A 99 21.71 16.90 -2.06
CA ALA A 99 20.62 16.52 -1.16
C ALA A 99 20.49 15.00 -1.17
N ALA A 100 20.55 14.38 0.00
CA ALA A 100 20.13 13.00 0.14
C ALA A 100 18.60 12.91 0.17
N ARG A 101 18.09 11.74 -0.18
CA ARG A 101 16.69 11.42 0.08
C ARG A 101 16.46 11.41 1.60
N HIS A 102 15.25 11.76 2.01
CA HIS A 102 14.79 11.54 3.37
C HIS A 102 14.81 10.03 3.71
N LEU A 103 14.55 9.68 4.97
CA LEU A 103 14.66 8.28 5.42
C LEU A 103 13.67 7.38 4.67
N GLY A 104 12.40 7.79 4.63
CA GLY A 104 11.36 7.22 3.79
C GLY A 104 10.96 5.79 4.18
N VAL A 105 10.35 5.09 3.23
CA VAL A 105 9.99 3.69 3.39
C VAL A 105 11.22 2.80 3.22
N HIS A 106 11.80 2.36 4.33
CA HIS A 106 13.02 1.58 4.37
C HIS A 106 12.92 0.33 5.27
N PRO A 107 13.41 -0.86 4.82
CA PRO A 107 13.44 -2.08 5.63
C PRO A 107 14.06 -1.88 7.01
N ALA A 108 15.19 -1.18 7.09
CA ALA A 108 15.90 -0.96 8.35
C ALA A 108 15.03 -0.23 9.40
N LEU A 109 14.19 0.72 8.97
CA LEU A 109 13.27 1.41 9.87
C LEU A 109 12.08 0.55 10.26
N ALA A 110 11.57 -0.27 9.34
CA ALA A 110 10.52 -1.23 9.66
C ALA A 110 11.00 -2.21 10.75
N GLU A 111 12.25 -2.66 10.68
CA GLU A 111 12.85 -3.52 11.70
C GLU A 111 13.04 -2.80 13.03
N VAL A 112 13.62 -1.60 13.05
CA VAL A 112 13.75 -0.83 14.30
C VAL A 112 12.39 -0.61 14.94
N ALA A 113 11.38 -0.25 14.15
CA ALA A 113 10.02 -0.05 14.63
C ALA A 113 9.41 -1.34 15.20
N PHE A 114 9.62 -2.47 14.53
CA PHE A 114 9.17 -3.76 15.05
C PHE A 114 9.92 -4.16 16.32
N GLU A 115 11.23 -3.92 16.43
CA GLU A 115 12.00 -4.16 17.66
C GLU A 115 11.42 -3.37 18.84
N ARG A 116 11.03 -2.11 18.62
CA ARG A 116 10.35 -1.30 19.65
C ARG A 116 9.01 -1.90 20.04
N ALA A 117 8.18 -2.29 19.08
CA ALA A 117 6.92 -2.96 19.37
C ALA A 117 7.13 -4.31 20.08
N ALA A 118 8.13 -5.09 19.67
CA ALA A 118 8.44 -6.41 20.21
C ALA A 118 8.71 -6.36 21.71
N SER A 119 9.31 -5.27 22.21
CA SER A 119 9.51 -5.07 23.66
C SER A 119 8.21 -5.05 24.50
N ALA A 120 7.06 -4.83 23.86
CA ALA A 120 5.73 -4.83 24.49
C ALA A 120 4.82 -5.97 23.99
N LEU A 121 5.26 -6.74 22.99
CA LEU A 121 4.50 -7.87 22.44
C LEU A 121 4.75 -9.16 23.26
N PRO A 122 3.80 -10.11 23.28
CA PRO A 122 4.03 -11.41 23.88
C PRO A 122 4.99 -12.26 23.02
N ASP A 123 5.83 -13.05 23.68
CA ASP A 123 6.70 -14.04 23.03
C ASP A 123 5.90 -15.25 22.51
N ASP A 124 4.85 -15.64 23.22
CA ASP A 124 3.96 -16.74 22.82
C ASP A 124 3.24 -16.42 21.48
N PRO A 125 3.40 -17.25 20.44
CA PRO A 125 2.74 -17.05 19.14
C PRO A 125 1.21 -17.03 19.24
N ALA A 126 0.60 -17.83 20.12
CA ALA A 126 -0.86 -17.87 20.24
C ALA A 126 -1.39 -16.55 20.83
N ALA A 127 -0.75 -16.02 21.88
CA ALA A 127 -1.04 -14.69 22.42
C ALA A 127 -0.78 -13.57 21.41
N ARG A 128 0.29 -13.68 20.60
CA ARG A 128 0.59 -12.70 19.55
C ARG A 128 -0.49 -12.65 18.48
N ALA A 129 -1.01 -13.81 18.08
CA ALA A 129 -2.14 -13.91 17.13
C ALA A 129 -3.44 -13.29 17.65
N ARG A 130 -3.53 -12.96 18.95
CA ARG A 130 -4.65 -12.24 19.59
C ARG A 130 -4.29 -10.81 20.02
N THR A 131 -3.14 -10.31 19.56
CA THR A 131 -2.64 -8.96 19.85
C THR A 131 -2.76 -8.07 18.62
N ALA A 132 -3.30 -6.87 18.81
CA ALA A 132 -3.35 -5.82 17.81
C ALA A 132 -2.15 -4.86 17.96
N LEU A 133 -1.59 -4.42 16.84
CA LEU A 133 -0.57 -3.36 16.79
C LEU A 133 -1.16 -2.10 16.16
N VAL A 134 -1.11 -0.98 16.86
CA VAL A 134 -1.54 0.33 16.35
C VAL A 134 -0.30 1.20 16.19
N VAL A 135 0.05 1.53 14.95
CA VAL A 135 1.23 2.35 14.64
C VAL A 135 0.79 3.80 14.49
N VAL A 136 1.42 4.69 15.25
CA VAL A 136 1.01 6.10 15.37
C VAL A 136 1.98 7.00 14.63
N GLY A 137 1.49 7.70 13.62
CA GLY A 137 2.19 8.74 12.89
C GLY A 137 1.73 10.14 13.33
N ARG A 138 2.48 11.18 12.94
CA ARG A 138 2.09 12.58 13.17
C ARG A 138 0.90 12.98 12.30
N GLY A 139 0.90 12.44 11.08
CA GLY A 139 0.06 12.89 9.98
C GLY A 139 0.68 14.08 9.25
N SER A 140 0.33 14.22 7.98
CA SER A 140 0.74 15.32 7.11
C SER A 140 -0.46 15.86 6.33
N SER A 141 -0.39 17.12 5.91
CA SER A 141 -1.29 17.67 4.88
C SER A 141 -0.95 17.13 3.49
N ASP A 142 0.27 16.61 3.31
CA ASP A 142 0.71 15.96 2.09
C ASP A 142 0.21 14.50 2.06
N PRO A 143 -0.62 14.10 1.07
CA PRO A 143 -1.17 12.76 0.99
C PRO A 143 -0.11 11.69 0.69
N ASP A 144 1.00 12.03 0.02
CA ASP A 144 2.06 11.04 -0.27
C ASP A 144 2.73 10.58 1.02
N ALA A 145 3.01 11.52 1.93
CA ALA A 145 3.60 11.21 3.22
C ALA A 145 2.69 10.28 4.06
N ASN A 146 1.37 10.48 3.97
CA ASN A 146 0.40 9.63 4.63
C ASN A 146 0.34 8.23 3.99
N GLY A 147 0.41 8.16 2.65
CA GLY A 147 0.47 6.90 1.91
C GLY A 147 1.72 6.08 2.24
N ASP A 148 2.88 6.73 2.29
CA ASP A 148 4.14 6.10 2.69
C ASP A 148 4.10 5.62 4.14
N PHE A 149 3.47 6.37 5.04
CA PHE A 149 3.27 5.92 6.42
C PHE A 149 2.36 4.69 6.52
N CYS A 150 1.26 4.66 5.77
CA CYS A 150 0.39 3.48 5.71
C CYS A 150 1.13 2.27 5.14
N LYS A 151 1.92 2.46 4.08
CA LYS A 151 2.78 1.41 3.51
C LYS A 151 3.80 0.92 4.54
N MET A 152 4.47 1.82 5.24
CA MET A 152 5.42 1.48 6.31
C MET A 152 4.74 0.68 7.42
N THR A 153 3.54 1.09 7.85
CA THR A 153 2.76 0.39 8.87
C THR A 153 2.47 -1.06 8.48
N ARG A 154 2.14 -1.31 7.20
CA ARG A 154 2.02 -2.69 6.70
C ARG A 154 3.35 -3.42 6.82
N LEU A 155 4.44 -2.86 6.31
CA LEU A 155 5.77 -3.49 6.34
C LEU A 155 6.25 -3.85 7.75
N ILE A 156 5.93 -3.03 8.77
CA ILE A 156 6.25 -3.32 10.18
C ILE A 156 5.54 -4.59 10.66
N GLY A 157 4.29 -4.79 10.25
CA GLY A 157 3.43 -5.86 10.76
C GLY A 157 3.40 -7.14 9.93
N GLU A 158 3.70 -7.08 8.64
CA GLU A 158 3.57 -8.21 7.73
C GLU A 158 4.40 -9.42 8.18
N GLY A 159 3.78 -10.61 8.19
CA GLY A 159 4.46 -11.85 8.57
C GLY A 159 4.81 -11.99 10.06
N ARG A 160 4.34 -11.10 10.94
CA ARG A 160 4.66 -11.11 12.38
C ARG A 160 3.65 -11.86 13.26
N GLY A 161 2.59 -12.42 12.67
CA GLY A 161 1.59 -13.23 13.39
C GLY A 161 0.73 -12.43 14.37
N LEU A 162 0.47 -11.16 14.07
CA LEU A 162 -0.43 -10.29 14.83
C LEU A 162 -1.87 -10.47 14.37
N LEU A 163 -2.84 -10.17 15.24
CA LEU A 163 -4.27 -10.18 14.89
C LEU A 163 -4.56 -9.17 13.77
N LEU A 164 -4.05 -7.95 13.95
CA LEU A 164 -4.23 -6.83 13.03
C LEU A 164 -3.13 -5.78 13.27
N VAL A 165 -2.79 -5.03 12.21
CA VAL A 165 -1.86 -3.89 12.27
C VAL A 165 -2.52 -2.69 11.60
N GLU A 166 -2.71 -1.61 12.35
CA GLU A 166 -3.50 -0.44 11.93
C GLU A 166 -2.68 0.85 11.99
N PRO A 167 -2.68 1.67 10.93
CA PRO A 167 -2.13 3.01 10.97
C PRO A 167 -3.09 3.99 11.63
N THR A 168 -2.56 4.92 12.40
CA THR A 168 -3.31 6.03 12.99
C THR A 168 -2.48 7.30 13.07
N PHE A 169 -3.15 8.44 13.26
CA PHE A 169 -2.51 9.74 13.29
C PHE A 169 -2.90 10.53 14.55
N ILE A 170 -1.91 11.15 15.20
CA ILE A 170 -2.13 11.91 16.45
C ILE A 170 -2.56 13.37 16.21
N GLY A 171 -2.48 13.86 14.97
CA GLY A 171 -2.66 15.28 14.66
C GLY A 171 -3.30 15.58 13.31
N VAL A 172 -2.47 15.72 12.27
CA VAL A 172 -2.81 16.50 11.06
C VAL A 172 -3.91 15.87 10.20
N THR A 173 -4.02 14.55 10.21
CA THR A 173 -4.93 13.79 9.35
C THR A 173 -5.63 12.68 10.14
N ARG A 174 -6.47 11.91 9.45
CA ARG A 174 -7.31 10.85 10.00
C ARG A 174 -6.93 9.47 9.45
N PRO A 175 -7.26 8.36 10.15
CA PRO A 175 -8.04 8.30 11.40
C PRO A 175 -7.25 8.76 12.62
N SER A 176 -7.94 9.34 13.61
CA SER A 176 -7.31 9.73 14.89
C SER A 176 -6.96 8.51 15.74
N VAL A 177 -6.06 8.68 16.72
CA VAL A 177 -5.69 7.63 17.69
C VAL A 177 -6.93 7.08 18.40
N GLU A 178 -7.81 7.97 18.86
CA GLU A 178 -9.04 7.60 19.57
C GLU A 178 -9.99 6.81 18.66
N GLU A 179 -10.27 7.31 17.44
CA GLU A 179 -11.12 6.64 16.45
C GLU A 179 -10.58 5.24 16.10
N THR A 180 -9.26 5.12 15.99
CA THR A 180 -8.60 3.87 15.62
C THR A 180 -8.67 2.87 16.77
N LEU A 181 -8.36 3.29 18.00
CA LEU A 181 -8.41 2.44 19.17
C LEU A 181 -9.83 1.93 19.44
N GLU A 182 -10.86 2.77 19.28
CA GLU A 182 -12.26 2.36 19.37
C GLU A 182 -12.62 1.30 18.30
N ARG A 183 -12.18 1.49 17.05
CA ARG A 183 -12.39 0.51 15.97
C ARG A 183 -11.67 -0.81 16.27
N VAL A 184 -10.44 -0.75 16.77
CA VAL A 184 -9.64 -1.93 17.14
C VAL A 184 -10.29 -2.68 18.31
N ALA A 185 -10.82 -1.98 19.33
CA ALA A 185 -11.51 -2.61 20.45
C ALA A 185 -12.72 -3.45 20.03
N ARG A 186 -13.42 -3.06 18.95
CA ARG A 186 -14.55 -3.83 18.39
C ARG A 186 -14.14 -5.18 17.82
N GLN A 187 -12.86 -5.35 17.44
CA GLN A 187 -12.32 -6.64 17.01
C GLN A 187 -11.94 -7.55 18.19
N ARG A 188 -12.10 -7.07 19.43
CA ARG A 188 -11.89 -7.80 20.69
C ARG A 188 -10.50 -8.48 20.81
N PRO A 189 -9.39 -7.76 20.57
CA PRO A 189 -8.07 -8.29 20.88
C PRO A 189 -7.90 -8.51 22.39
N GLU A 190 -7.04 -9.45 22.79
CA GLU A 190 -6.63 -9.59 24.20
C GLU A 190 -5.66 -8.46 24.62
N ARG A 191 -4.91 -7.92 23.65
CA ARG A 191 -3.88 -6.90 23.87
C ARG A 191 -3.83 -5.92 22.71
N VAL A 192 -3.57 -4.65 23.02
CA VAL A 192 -3.24 -3.61 22.05
C VAL A 192 -1.87 -3.06 22.41
N VAL A 193 -0.93 -3.13 21.48
CA VAL A 193 0.35 -2.43 21.56
C VAL A 193 0.27 -1.19 20.68
N VAL A 194 0.53 -0.02 21.25
CA VAL A 194 0.58 1.25 20.54
C VAL A 194 2.05 1.59 20.29
N LEU A 195 2.44 1.71 19.02
CA LEU A 195 3.81 1.99 18.59
C LEU A 195 3.90 3.42 18.04
N PRO A 196 4.58 4.34 18.74
CA PRO A 196 4.86 5.66 18.21
C PRO A 196 5.96 5.60 17.15
N TYR A 197 5.61 5.87 15.89
CA TYR A 197 6.55 5.96 14.78
C TYR A 197 7.15 7.36 14.68
N PHE A 198 7.90 7.74 15.73
CA PHE A 198 8.59 9.02 15.86
C PHE A 198 10.09 8.78 16.07
N LEU A 199 10.94 9.68 15.54
CA LEU A 199 12.38 9.59 15.74
C LEU A 199 12.81 9.99 17.15
N PHE A 200 12.17 11.00 17.73
CA PHE A 200 12.54 11.60 19.01
C PHE A 200 11.32 11.72 19.92
N ALA A 201 11.58 11.81 21.22
CA ALA A 201 10.58 12.07 22.23
C ALA A 201 10.01 13.50 22.14
N GLY A 202 9.04 13.78 23.00
CA GLY A 202 8.53 15.13 23.25
C GLY A 202 7.03 15.15 23.56
N ARG A 203 6.42 16.33 23.48
CA ARG A 203 4.99 16.54 23.83
C ARG A 203 4.00 15.56 23.19
N LEU A 204 4.27 15.09 21.96
CA LEU A 204 3.40 14.11 21.29
C LEU A 204 3.42 12.75 21.99
N MET A 205 4.55 12.35 22.56
CA MET A 205 4.64 11.11 23.35
C MET A 205 3.82 11.21 24.63
N THR A 206 3.87 12.36 25.32
CA THR A 206 3.05 12.61 26.52
C THR A 206 1.56 12.53 26.20
N LYS A 207 1.13 13.24 25.14
CA LYS A 207 -0.27 13.19 24.68
C LYS A 207 -0.71 11.77 24.30
N LEU A 208 0.18 11.00 23.66
CA LEU A 208 -0.12 9.63 23.27
C LEU A 208 -0.27 8.72 24.49
N ALA A 209 0.60 8.85 25.50
CA ALA A 209 0.49 8.11 26.76
C ALA A 209 -0.86 8.35 27.43
N GLU A 210 -1.28 9.62 27.55
CA GLU A 210 -2.59 9.97 28.09
C GLU A 210 -3.75 9.36 27.30
N GLN A 211 -3.66 9.27 25.96
CA GLN A 211 -4.67 8.62 25.11
C GLN A 211 -4.73 7.12 25.34
N VAL A 212 -3.58 6.46 25.51
CA VAL A 212 -3.50 5.02 25.81
C VAL A 212 -4.06 4.73 27.21
N ASP A 213 -3.76 5.55 28.21
CA ASP A 213 -4.28 5.39 29.57
C ASP A 213 -5.80 5.57 29.63
N ARG A 214 -6.34 6.54 28.89
CA ARG A 214 -7.80 6.70 28.73
C ARG A 214 -8.42 5.47 28.09
N PHE A 215 -7.83 4.95 27.01
CA PHE A 215 -8.30 3.74 26.35
C PHE A 215 -8.30 2.53 27.29
N ALA A 216 -7.22 2.33 28.07
CA ALA A 216 -7.12 1.26 29.05
C ALA A 216 -8.21 1.35 30.12
N SER A 217 -8.55 2.57 30.54
CA SER A 217 -9.62 2.83 31.51
C SER A 217 -11.01 2.54 30.93
N THR A 218 -11.25 2.85 29.67
CA THR A 218 -12.53 2.58 28.97
C THR A 218 -12.72 1.10 28.65
N TYR A 219 -11.64 0.39 28.30
CA TYR A 219 -11.66 -1.02 27.89
C TYR A 219 -10.76 -1.88 28.79
N PRO A 220 -11.08 -2.06 30.08
CA PRO A 220 -10.19 -2.69 31.06
C PRO A 220 -9.89 -4.18 30.79
N TRP A 221 -10.68 -4.84 29.94
CA TRP A 221 -10.44 -6.22 29.51
C TRP A 221 -9.41 -6.34 28.38
N ILE A 222 -9.01 -5.23 27.74
CA ILE A 222 -7.97 -5.18 26.72
C ILE A 222 -6.68 -4.69 27.38
N ARG A 223 -5.62 -5.50 27.34
CA ARG A 223 -4.32 -5.08 27.87
C ARG A 223 -3.70 -4.06 26.91
N ALA A 224 -3.76 -2.78 27.23
CA ALA A 224 -3.14 -1.73 26.43
C ALA A 224 -1.71 -1.43 26.91
N SER A 225 -0.79 -1.18 25.99
CA SER A 225 0.58 -0.78 26.31
C SER A 225 1.14 0.16 25.25
N LEU A 226 2.00 1.09 25.67
CA LEU A 226 2.73 2.00 24.79
C LEU A 226 4.17 1.51 24.64
N ALA A 227 4.58 1.25 23.40
CA ALA A 227 5.96 0.91 23.07
C ALA A 227 6.85 2.18 23.03
N PRO A 228 8.18 2.04 23.16
CA PRO A 228 9.10 3.16 22.95
C PRO A 228 9.05 3.70 21.51
N HIS A 229 9.44 4.95 21.30
CA HIS A 229 9.66 5.51 19.96
C HIS A 229 10.92 4.92 19.31
N LEU A 230 11.16 5.21 18.03
CA LEU A 230 12.26 4.62 17.26
C LEU A 230 13.62 4.92 17.93
N GLY A 231 13.84 6.19 18.26
CA GLY A 231 15.04 6.65 18.92
C GLY A 231 16.31 6.30 18.13
N ARG A 232 17.41 6.23 18.86
CA ARG A 232 18.72 5.90 18.31
C ARG A 232 18.85 4.40 18.05
N SER A 233 19.48 4.02 16.95
CA SER A 233 19.83 2.63 16.64
C SER A 233 20.98 2.57 15.65
N SER A 234 21.75 1.48 15.68
CA SER A 234 22.80 1.22 14.67
C SER A 234 22.22 1.13 13.26
N ALA A 235 21.02 0.57 13.11
CA ALA A 235 20.28 0.51 11.86
C ALA A 235 19.94 1.91 11.31
N LEU A 236 19.53 2.85 12.17
CA LEU A 236 19.33 4.24 11.77
C LEU A 236 20.65 4.88 11.34
N SER A 237 21.75 4.69 12.07
CA SER A 237 23.07 5.17 11.65
C SER A 237 23.49 4.60 10.29
N GLY A 238 23.28 3.30 10.05
CA GLY A 238 23.56 2.68 8.76
C GLY A 238 22.70 3.23 7.62
N LEU A 239 21.44 3.59 7.89
CA LEU A 239 20.59 4.26 6.90
C LEU A 239 21.07 5.69 6.60
N ILE A 240 21.57 6.43 7.60
CA ILE A 240 22.17 7.75 7.38
C ILE A 240 23.42 7.62 6.49
N ASP A 241 24.27 6.62 6.73
CA ASP A 241 25.42 6.32 5.85
C ASP A 241 24.98 6.03 4.42
N GLU A 242 23.97 5.19 4.25
CA GLU A 242 23.45 4.84 2.94
C GLU A 242 22.96 6.08 2.19
N ARG A 243 22.20 6.95 2.86
CA ARG A 243 21.66 8.19 2.29
C ARG A 243 22.77 9.19 1.94
N ALA A 244 23.75 9.36 2.83
CA ALA A 244 24.91 10.20 2.60
C ALA A 244 25.72 9.72 1.40
N ARG A 245 26.05 8.42 1.34
CA ARG A 245 26.81 7.80 0.26
C ARG A 245 26.09 7.95 -1.08
N GLN A 246 24.79 7.66 -1.14
CA GLN A 246 23.97 7.83 -2.34
C GLN A 246 24.04 9.29 -2.86
N ALA A 247 23.89 10.27 -1.97
CA ALA A 247 23.92 11.69 -2.32
C ALA A 247 25.30 12.16 -2.82
N LEU A 248 26.37 11.68 -2.17
CA LEU A 248 27.75 12.01 -2.54
C LEU A 248 28.17 11.36 -3.87
N ALA A 249 27.67 10.16 -4.15
CA ALA A 249 27.91 9.42 -5.39
C ALA A 249 27.00 9.88 -6.55
N GLY A 250 25.91 10.61 -6.28
CA GLY A 250 24.91 10.98 -7.28
C GLY A 250 24.00 9.81 -7.69
N GLU A 251 23.86 8.81 -6.82
CA GLU A 251 22.94 7.69 -7.03
C GLU A 251 21.49 8.14 -6.81
N SER A 252 20.60 7.70 -7.70
CA SER A 252 19.16 7.91 -7.57
C SER A 252 18.43 6.57 -7.63
N PRO A 253 18.53 5.75 -6.57
CA PRO A 253 17.94 4.43 -6.60
C PRO A 253 16.41 4.53 -6.58
N LEU A 254 15.76 3.53 -7.16
CA LEU A 254 14.32 3.49 -7.36
C LEU A 254 13.62 2.96 -6.09
N PRO A 255 12.33 3.27 -5.89
CA PRO A 255 11.55 2.69 -4.79
C PRO A 255 11.56 1.14 -4.78
N CYS A 256 11.79 0.51 -5.93
CA CYS A 256 11.87 -0.93 -6.07
C CYS A 256 13.18 -1.52 -5.51
N ASP A 257 14.25 -0.74 -5.38
CA ASP A 257 15.55 -1.25 -4.95
C ASP A 257 15.53 -1.73 -3.50
N THR A 258 14.66 -1.14 -2.67
CA THR A 258 14.46 -1.50 -1.26
C THR A 258 13.15 -2.25 -1.02
N CYS A 259 12.45 -2.72 -2.07
CA CYS A 259 11.19 -3.43 -1.91
C CYS A 259 11.40 -4.89 -1.44
N MET A 260 10.32 -5.50 -0.93
CA MET A 260 10.31 -6.88 -0.43
C MET A 260 10.77 -7.94 -1.44
N TYR A 261 10.77 -7.63 -2.75
CA TYR A 261 11.22 -8.54 -3.81
C TYR A 261 12.71 -8.43 -4.14
N ARG A 262 13.40 -7.40 -3.63
CA ARG A 262 14.82 -7.11 -3.87
C ARG A 262 15.65 -7.16 -2.61
N THR A 263 15.08 -6.76 -1.48
CA THR A 263 15.73 -6.78 -0.17
C THR A 263 15.00 -7.72 0.77
N ALA A 264 15.74 -8.55 1.49
CA ALA A 264 15.17 -9.44 2.50
C ALA A 264 14.62 -8.63 3.68
N MET A 265 13.29 -8.65 3.82
CA MET A 265 12.59 -8.15 5.00
C MET A 265 12.21 -9.34 5.90
N PRO A 266 12.47 -9.27 7.21
CA PRO A 266 11.96 -10.24 8.16
C PRO A 266 10.45 -10.48 8.03
N GLY A 267 10.03 -11.74 8.05
CA GLY A 267 8.65 -12.15 7.75
C GLY A 267 8.30 -12.26 6.25
N LEU A 268 9.08 -11.62 5.36
CA LEU A 268 8.85 -11.58 3.91
C LEU A 268 10.04 -12.10 3.08
N ALA A 269 11.08 -12.66 3.72
CA ALA A 269 12.30 -13.11 3.05
C ALA A 269 12.05 -14.12 1.90
N ARG A 270 10.96 -14.90 1.97
CA ARG A 270 10.56 -15.87 0.93
C ARG A 270 10.10 -15.22 -0.38
N GLU A 271 9.84 -13.92 -0.39
CA GLU A 271 9.38 -13.18 -1.58
C GLU A 271 10.55 -12.66 -2.43
N VAL A 272 11.77 -12.64 -1.89
CA VAL A 272 12.96 -12.14 -2.57
C VAL A 272 13.33 -13.01 -3.78
N GLY A 273 13.74 -12.37 -4.87
CA GLY A 273 14.27 -13.06 -6.05
C GLY A 273 13.21 -13.69 -6.95
N GLY A 274 11.92 -13.56 -6.61
CA GLY A 274 10.81 -13.85 -7.53
C GLY A 274 10.57 -15.34 -7.82
N LEU A 275 11.29 -16.28 -7.20
CA LEU A 275 11.09 -17.72 -7.43
C LEU A 275 9.64 -18.14 -7.12
N LYS A 276 9.07 -17.68 -5.99
CA LYS A 276 7.69 -17.97 -5.64
C LYS A 276 6.70 -17.40 -6.66
N ALA A 277 6.93 -16.17 -7.13
CA ALA A 277 6.13 -15.56 -8.17
C ALA A 277 6.27 -16.32 -9.50
N MET A 278 7.47 -16.78 -9.85
CA MET A 278 7.71 -17.62 -11.03
C MET A 278 6.98 -18.96 -10.92
N LEU A 279 7.08 -19.66 -9.79
CA LEU A 279 6.36 -20.90 -9.55
C LEU A 279 4.85 -20.69 -9.61
N TYR A 280 4.35 -19.58 -9.06
CA TYR A 280 2.95 -19.21 -9.18
C TYR A 280 2.56 -18.97 -10.64
N SER A 281 3.36 -18.21 -11.41
CA SER A 281 3.13 -17.97 -12.83
C SER A 281 3.16 -19.27 -13.65
N VAL A 282 4.13 -20.17 -13.41
CA VAL A 282 4.19 -21.49 -14.06
C VAL A 282 2.96 -22.31 -13.72
N ARG A 283 2.60 -22.41 -12.43
CA ARG A 283 1.35 -23.06 -12.01
C ARG A 283 0.16 -22.43 -12.71
N HIS A 284 0.08 -21.11 -12.72
CA HIS A 284 -1.01 -20.35 -13.32
C HIS A 284 -1.10 -20.61 -14.82
N THR A 285 0.01 -20.65 -15.56
CA THR A 285 0.05 -21.05 -16.98
C THR A 285 -0.43 -22.49 -17.17
N LEU A 286 0.03 -23.42 -16.31
CA LEU A 286 -0.38 -24.83 -16.36
C LEU A 286 -1.85 -25.03 -15.98
N THR A 287 -2.42 -24.16 -15.13
CA THR A 287 -3.81 -24.26 -14.66
C THR A 287 -4.78 -23.34 -15.40
N HIS A 288 -4.32 -22.33 -16.13
CA HIS A 288 -5.18 -21.46 -16.94
C HIS A 288 -5.67 -22.12 -18.22
N THR A 289 -5.09 -23.25 -18.57
CA THR A 289 -5.75 -24.24 -19.41
C THR A 289 -6.76 -25.04 -18.59
N GLN A 290 -7.67 -24.40 -17.84
CA GLN A 290 -8.94 -25.04 -17.42
C GLN A 290 -9.94 -25.13 -18.58
N ALA A 291 -9.51 -24.79 -19.81
CA ALA A 291 -9.86 -25.57 -20.98
C ALA A 291 -8.67 -26.49 -21.30
N SER A 292 -8.40 -27.50 -20.47
CA SER A 292 -7.45 -28.53 -20.88
C SER A 292 -8.18 -29.37 -21.92
N ASN A 293 -7.47 -29.90 -22.92
CA ASN A 293 -7.99 -30.96 -23.77
C ASN A 293 -8.27 -32.17 -22.88
N HIS A 294 -9.49 -32.26 -22.35
CA HIS A 294 -9.95 -33.42 -21.62
C HIS A 294 -10.68 -34.36 -22.59
N PRO A 295 -10.41 -35.68 -22.57
CA PRO A 295 -11.07 -36.66 -23.42
C PRO A 295 -12.44 -36.99 -22.84
N HIS A 296 -13.37 -36.07 -23.00
CA HIS A 296 -14.80 -36.36 -22.99
C HIS A 296 -15.40 -35.75 -24.24
N ALA A 297 -16.45 -36.38 -24.76
CA ALA A 297 -17.11 -35.94 -25.98
C ALA A 297 -17.79 -34.58 -25.75
N HIS A 298 -17.04 -33.48 -25.85
CA HIS A 298 -17.62 -32.19 -26.15
C HIS A 298 -18.14 -32.30 -27.57
N ARG A 299 -19.46 -32.46 -27.71
CA ARG A 299 -20.07 -32.28 -29.01
C ARG A 299 -19.83 -30.81 -29.40
N PRO A 300 -19.11 -30.52 -30.49
CA PRO A 300 -18.86 -29.15 -30.89
C PRO A 300 -20.21 -28.53 -31.27
N LEU A 301 -20.74 -27.69 -30.37
CA LEU A 301 -21.92 -26.90 -30.65
C LEU A 301 -21.46 -25.70 -31.47
N ARG A 302 -22.12 -25.48 -32.61
CA ARG A 302 -21.95 -24.26 -33.41
C ARG A 302 -22.41 -23.02 -32.63
N LYS A 303 -23.50 -23.13 -31.85
CA LYS A 303 -24.00 -22.07 -30.97
C LYS A 303 -24.53 -22.60 -29.65
N HIS A 304 -24.31 -21.86 -28.56
CA HIS A 304 -24.92 -22.10 -27.26
C HIS A 304 -25.69 -20.86 -26.83
N VAL A 305 -27.01 -21.00 -26.75
CA VAL A 305 -27.94 -19.96 -26.33
C VAL A 305 -28.25 -20.14 -24.85
N LEU A 306 -28.02 -19.11 -24.07
CA LEU A 306 -28.28 -19.03 -22.64
C LEU A 306 -29.45 -18.09 -22.39
N VAL A 307 -30.48 -18.56 -21.70
CA VAL A 307 -31.69 -17.77 -21.40
C VAL A 307 -31.82 -17.63 -19.89
N CYS A 308 -31.89 -16.39 -19.40
CA CYS A 308 -32.02 -16.10 -17.97
C CYS A 308 -33.37 -16.63 -17.43
N GLY A 309 -33.30 -17.51 -16.44
CA GLY A 309 -34.46 -18.09 -15.78
C GLY A 309 -34.67 -17.64 -14.34
N ASN A 310 -34.08 -16.51 -13.94
CA ASN A 310 -34.30 -15.87 -12.63
C ASN A 310 -35.70 -15.24 -12.54
N ALA A 311 -36.22 -15.04 -11.34
CA ALA A 311 -37.58 -14.57 -11.07
C ALA A 311 -38.02 -13.39 -11.96
N ASP A 312 -37.26 -12.29 -12.00
CA ASP A 312 -37.59 -11.11 -12.83
C ASP A 312 -37.69 -11.41 -14.34
N CYS A 313 -36.84 -12.30 -14.88
CA CYS A 313 -36.95 -12.69 -16.29
C CYS A 313 -38.13 -13.66 -16.51
N VAL A 314 -38.45 -14.52 -15.54
CA VAL A 314 -39.58 -15.43 -15.60
C VAL A 314 -40.90 -14.66 -15.60
N ASP A 315 -41.03 -13.64 -14.75
CA ASP A 315 -42.19 -12.75 -14.68
C ASP A 315 -42.43 -12.00 -15.99
N ARG A 316 -41.38 -11.82 -16.79
CA ARG A 316 -41.41 -11.20 -18.12
C ARG A 316 -41.47 -12.21 -19.27
N GLY A 317 -41.72 -13.48 -18.98
CA GLY A 317 -41.98 -14.52 -19.98
C GLY A 317 -40.77 -15.32 -20.48
N SER A 318 -39.63 -15.32 -19.78
CA SER A 318 -38.41 -16.01 -20.25
C SER A 318 -38.55 -17.53 -20.39
N LEU A 319 -39.48 -18.17 -19.67
CA LEU A 319 -39.75 -19.61 -19.82
C LEU A 319 -40.43 -19.93 -21.15
N ALA A 320 -41.42 -19.13 -21.55
CA ALA A 320 -42.09 -19.27 -22.84
C ALA A 320 -41.10 -19.02 -24.00
N LEU A 321 -40.25 -18.00 -23.87
CA LEU A 321 -39.15 -17.73 -24.78
C LEU A 321 -38.19 -18.93 -24.90
N LEU A 322 -37.75 -19.49 -23.77
CA LEU A 322 -36.85 -20.65 -23.72
C LEU A 322 -37.45 -21.86 -24.48
N GLU A 323 -38.72 -22.14 -24.26
CA GLU A 323 -39.44 -23.23 -24.95
C GLU A 323 -39.61 -22.95 -26.44
N SER A 324 -39.95 -21.72 -26.81
CA SER A 324 -40.09 -21.29 -28.21
C SER A 324 -38.77 -21.43 -28.98
N LEU A 325 -37.64 -21.00 -28.39
CA LEU A 325 -36.30 -21.17 -28.96
C LEU A 325 -35.95 -22.66 -29.14
N ARG A 326 -36.20 -23.50 -28.12
CA ARG A 326 -35.96 -24.96 -28.22
C ARG A 326 -36.78 -25.61 -29.31
N ARG A 327 -38.06 -25.27 -29.40
CA ARG A 327 -39.00 -25.79 -30.41
C ARG A 327 -38.55 -25.41 -31.83
N ARG A 328 -38.17 -24.16 -32.05
CA ARG A 328 -37.71 -23.65 -33.35
C ARG A 328 -36.38 -24.23 -33.78
N VAL A 329 -35.40 -24.34 -32.87
CA VAL A 329 -34.12 -25.02 -33.14
C VAL A 329 -34.34 -26.49 -33.52
N LYS A 330 -35.31 -27.16 -32.87
CA LYS A 330 -35.70 -28.55 -33.20
C LYS A 330 -36.39 -28.64 -34.57
N GLN A 331 -37.28 -27.71 -34.90
CA GLN A 331 -37.93 -27.64 -36.22
C GLN A 331 -36.93 -27.41 -37.35
N ALA A 332 -35.88 -26.63 -37.11
CA ALA A 332 -34.78 -26.43 -38.05
C ALA A 332 -33.83 -27.63 -38.16
N GLY A 333 -34.01 -28.68 -37.36
CA GLY A 333 -33.13 -29.87 -37.34
C GLY A 333 -31.74 -29.61 -36.74
N GLN A 334 -31.56 -28.50 -36.01
CA GLN A 334 -30.25 -28.04 -35.54
C GLN A 334 -30.02 -28.27 -34.03
N GLN A 335 -30.86 -29.05 -33.35
CA GLN A 335 -30.73 -29.41 -31.92
C GLN A 335 -29.41 -30.09 -31.52
N GLN A 336 -28.60 -30.38 -32.53
CA GLN A 336 -27.40 -31.18 -32.52
C GLN A 336 -26.14 -30.31 -32.67
N GLN A 337 -26.31 -29.09 -33.17
CA GLN A 337 -25.29 -28.05 -33.33
C GLN A 337 -25.62 -26.81 -32.49
N ILE A 338 -26.89 -26.55 -32.17
CA ILE A 338 -27.34 -25.41 -31.38
C ILE A 338 -28.00 -25.92 -30.10
N ARG A 339 -27.50 -25.47 -28.94
CA ARG A 339 -28.06 -25.82 -27.62
C ARG A 339 -28.68 -24.60 -26.97
N VAL A 340 -29.92 -24.75 -26.47
CA VAL A 340 -30.60 -23.70 -25.69
C VAL A 340 -30.73 -24.14 -24.23
N THR A 341 -30.10 -23.39 -23.33
CA THR A 341 -29.95 -23.74 -21.91
C THR A 341 -30.52 -22.63 -21.03
N ARG A 342 -31.27 -23.04 -19.99
CA ARG A 342 -31.73 -22.13 -18.94
C ARG A 342 -30.58 -21.86 -17.98
N THR A 343 -30.38 -20.61 -17.61
CA THR A 343 -29.40 -20.20 -16.60
C THR A 343 -30.08 -19.59 -15.37
N SER A 344 -29.30 -19.41 -14.30
CA SER A 344 -29.64 -18.54 -13.18
C SER A 344 -29.58 -17.05 -13.58
N CYS A 345 -29.63 -16.13 -12.61
CA CYS A 345 -29.51 -14.69 -12.86
C CYS A 345 -28.24 -14.37 -13.66
N MET A 346 -28.38 -13.52 -14.68
CA MET A 346 -27.29 -13.04 -15.54
C MET A 346 -26.90 -11.59 -15.23
N GLY A 347 -27.32 -11.05 -14.07
CA GLY A 347 -26.92 -9.73 -13.59
C GLY A 347 -27.70 -8.54 -14.17
N ARG A 348 -28.82 -8.77 -14.87
CA ARG A 348 -29.58 -7.75 -15.62
C ARG A 348 -31.06 -7.70 -15.27
N CYS A 349 -31.37 -7.76 -13.98
CA CYS A 349 -32.74 -7.64 -13.51
C CYS A 349 -33.31 -6.27 -13.92
N GLY A 350 -34.58 -6.23 -14.34
CA GLY A 350 -35.25 -5.03 -14.84
C GLY A 350 -35.20 -4.85 -16.36
N GLU A 351 -34.26 -5.51 -17.03
CA GLU A 351 -34.02 -5.41 -18.48
C GLU A 351 -34.35 -6.70 -19.25
N GLY A 352 -34.82 -7.73 -18.53
CA GLY A 352 -35.11 -9.05 -19.08
C GLY A 352 -36.38 -9.13 -19.94
N PRO A 353 -36.60 -10.27 -20.61
CA PRO A 353 -35.76 -11.47 -20.63
C PRO A 353 -34.40 -11.26 -21.31
N THR A 354 -33.34 -11.78 -20.69
CA THR A 354 -31.96 -11.70 -21.20
C THR A 354 -31.57 -13.00 -21.89
N VAL A 355 -30.98 -12.90 -23.08
CA VAL A 355 -30.43 -14.02 -23.85
C VAL A 355 -29.00 -13.73 -24.25
N ALA A 356 -28.09 -14.69 -24.06
CA ALA A 356 -26.71 -14.61 -24.56
C ALA A 356 -26.44 -15.75 -25.54
N VAL A 357 -25.70 -15.46 -26.62
CA VAL A 357 -25.34 -16.43 -27.66
C VAL A 357 -23.83 -16.51 -27.77
N TYR A 358 -23.29 -17.71 -27.54
CA TYR A 358 -21.87 -18.03 -27.71
C TYR A 358 -21.65 -18.93 -28.93
N PRO A 359 -20.47 -18.86 -29.59
CA PRO A 359 -19.27 -18.09 -29.21
C PRO A 359 -19.31 -16.60 -29.57
N ASP A 360 -20.35 -16.13 -30.23
CA ASP A 360 -20.43 -14.77 -30.79
C ASP A 360 -20.33 -13.65 -29.73
N GLY A 361 -20.60 -13.97 -28.47
CA GLY A 361 -20.52 -13.01 -27.37
C GLY A 361 -21.63 -11.96 -27.42
N VAL A 362 -22.72 -12.23 -28.14
CA VAL A 362 -23.82 -11.28 -28.33
C VAL A 362 -24.86 -11.48 -27.23
N TRP A 363 -25.32 -10.34 -26.69
CA TRP A 363 -26.36 -10.27 -25.68
C TRP A 363 -27.59 -9.57 -26.23
N TYR A 364 -28.75 -10.12 -25.89
CA TYR A 364 -30.05 -9.58 -26.21
C TYR A 364 -30.80 -9.25 -24.93
N ARG A 365 -31.51 -8.12 -24.95
CA ARG A 365 -32.32 -7.62 -23.83
C ARG A 365 -33.78 -7.45 -24.24
N GLY A 366 -34.68 -7.52 -23.26
CA GLY A 366 -36.11 -7.36 -23.51
C GLY A 366 -36.70 -8.38 -24.49
N VAL A 367 -36.10 -9.56 -24.62
CA VAL A 367 -36.46 -10.55 -25.65
C VAL A 367 -37.83 -11.14 -25.35
N ARG A 368 -38.75 -11.04 -26.31
CA ARG A 368 -40.10 -11.58 -26.24
C ARG A 368 -40.20 -12.93 -26.94
N GLU A 369 -41.24 -13.70 -26.65
CA GLU A 369 -41.47 -14.99 -27.31
C GLU A 369 -41.56 -14.87 -28.84
N GLU A 370 -42.14 -13.77 -29.34
CA GLU A 370 -42.23 -13.45 -30.77
C GLU A 370 -40.85 -13.32 -31.44
N ASP A 371 -39.85 -12.82 -30.72
CA ASP A 371 -38.48 -12.64 -31.19
C ASP A 371 -37.73 -13.97 -31.36
N ALA A 372 -38.24 -15.07 -30.80
CA ALA A 372 -37.63 -16.39 -30.95
C ALA A 372 -37.53 -16.83 -32.40
N LYS A 373 -38.41 -16.34 -33.28
CA LYS A 373 -38.32 -16.59 -34.73
C LYS A 373 -37.05 -15.96 -35.30
N ASP A 374 -36.93 -14.66 -35.15
CA ASP A 374 -35.84 -13.86 -35.74
C ASP A 374 -34.50 -14.27 -35.13
N LEU A 375 -34.44 -14.53 -33.82
CA LEU A 375 -33.22 -15.05 -33.17
C LEU A 375 -32.76 -16.36 -33.80
N VAL A 376 -33.67 -17.29 -34.08
CA VAL A 376 -33.29 -18.58 -34.68
C VAL A 376 -32.94 -18.41 -36.15
N GLU A 377 -33.80 -17.79 -36.94
CA GLU A 377 -33.65 -17.70 -38.40
C GLU A 377 -32.51 -16.75 -38.81
N GLU A 378 -32.39 -15.59 -38.18
CA GLU A 378 -31.39 -14.59 -38.52
C GLU A 378 -30.06 -14.87 -37.81
N HIS A 379 -30.06 -15.03 -36.49
CA HIS A 379 -28.79 -15.10 -35.74
C HIS A 379 -28.25 -16.53 -35.66
N LEU A 380 -29.02 -17.48 -35.14
CA LEU A 380 -28.49 -18.82 -34.87
C LEU A 380 -28.24 -19.64 -36.14
N LEU A 381 -29.05 -19.42 -37.18
CA LEU A 381 -28.92 -20.08 -38.49
C LEU A 381 -28.19 -19.22 -39.53
N GLY A 382 -28.47 -17.92 -39.55
CA GLY A 382 -28.00 -17.01 -40.59
C GLY A 382 -26.81 -16.12 -40.21
N ASP A 383 -26.28 -16.22 -38.98
CA ASP A 383 -25.18 -15.39 -38.45
C ASP A 383 -25.40 -13.86 -38.61
N ARG A 384 -26.67 -13.41 -38.62
CA ARG A 384 -27.06 -11.98 -38.65
C ARG A 384 -27.76 -11.58 -37.36
N LEU A 385 -27.34 -10.45 -36.77
CA LEU A 385 -27.89 -10.00 -35.50
C LEU A 385 -29.29 -9.40 -35.66
N VAL A 386 -30.18 -9.72 -34.72
CA VAL A 386 -31.49 -9.05 -34.59
C VAL A 386 -31.28 -7.68 -33.92
N ALA A 387 -30.76 -6.71 -34.69
CA ALA A 387 -30.22 -5.44 -34.18
C ALA A 387 -31.15 -4.68 -33.21
N ARG A 388 -32.47 -4.74 -33.43
CA ARG A 388 -33.48 -4.05 -32.58
C ARG A 388 -33.51 -4.47 -31.11
N ILE A 389 -33.02 -5.67 -30.78
CA ILE A 389 -33.03 -6.24 -29.42
C ILE A 389 -31.62 -6.58 -28.93
N VAL A 390 -30.59 -6.25 -29.71
CA VAL A 390 -29.21 -6.33 -29.26
C VAL A 390 -29.05 -5.37 -28.09
N ASP A 391 -28.32 -5.80 -27.08
CA ASP A 391 -27.92 -4.90 -26.03
C ASP A 391 -26.72 -4.04 -26.44
N ASP A 392 -26.93 -2.73 -26.46
CA ASP A 392 -25.92 -1.75 -26.91
C ASP A 392 -24.91 -1.36 -25.81
N ILE A 393 -25.05 -1.88 -24.59
CA ILE A 393 -24.24 -1.43 -23.43
C ILE A 393 -22.85 -2.12 -23.36
N MET A 394 -22.56 -3.05 -24.28
CA MET A 394 -21.26 -3.73 -24.38
C MET A 394 -20.38 -3.23 -25.55
N GLN A 395 -20.66 -2.04 -26.12
CA GLN A 395 -19.72 -1.30 -26.97
C GLN A 395 -18.98 -0.21 -26.18
#